data_AF-A0A7X8CVM7-F1
#
_entry.id   AF-A0A7X8CVM7-F1
#
_cell.length_a   1.000
_cell.length_b   1.000
_cell.length_c   1.000
_cell.angle_alpha   90.00
_cell.angle_beta   90.00
_cell.angle_gamma   90.00
#
_symmetry.space_group_name_H-M   'P 1'
#
loop_
_entity.id
_entity.type
_entity.pdbx_description
1 polymer ?
#
loop_
_entity_poly.entity_id
_entity_poly.type
_entity_poly.pdbx_seq_one_letter_code
_entity_poly.pdbx_strand_id
1 'polypeptide(L)'
;MRELVLRAPDDLHVHFRSGPGMEGYVRRTAALFDRALPMPNTLPPLADADSVLAYARAARAAAPDLALVLSFKLLPGMSGR
;
A
#
# COMPACT_ATOMS: atom_id res chain seq x y z
N MET A 1 4.16 35.67 3.71
CA MET A 1 4.18 34.18 3.69
C MET A 1 5.30 33.74 2.76
N ARG A 2 6.03 32.69 3.11
CA ARG A 2 6.91 31.97 2.18
C ARG A 2 6.23 30.65 1.84
N GLU A 3 6.06 30.38 0.56
CA GLU A 3 5.33 29.21 0.05
C GLU A 3 6.26 28.37 -0.83
N LEU A 4 6.11 27.04 -0.75
CA LEU A 4 6.76 26.08 -1.64
C LEU A 4 5.67 25.16 -2.19
N VAL A 5 5.45 25.22 -3.50
CA VAL A 5 4.48 24.37 -4.20
C VAL A 5 5.23 23.17 -4.78
N LEU A 6 4.82 21.98 -4.40
CA LEU A 6 5.33 20.71 -4.94
C LEU A 6 4.24 20.06 -5.78
N ARG A 7 4.66 19.27 -6.77
CA ARG A 7 3.75 18.27 -7.35
C ARG A 7 3.32 17.29 -6.26
N ALA A 8 2.12 16.73 -6.40
CA ALA A 8 1.66 15.70 -5.48
C ALA A 8 2.71 14.57 -5.37
N PRO A 9 3.16 14.25 -4.15
CA PRO A 9 4.23 13.28 -3.95
C PRO A 9 3.71 11.84 -3.97
N ASP A 10 4.65 10.90 -3.95
CA ASP A 10 4.38 9.47 -3.76
C ASP A 10 5.02 8.97 -2.48
N ASP A 11 4.36 8.02 -1.80
CA ASP A 11 4.91 7.31 -0.65
C ASP A 11 5.39 5.91 -1.07
N LEU A 12 6.68 5.78 -1.37
CA LEU A 12 7.26 4.53 -1.86
C LEU A 12 7.65 3.54 -0.74
N HIS A 13 7.30 3.83 0.52
CA HIS A 13 7.49 2.90 1.64
C HIS A 13 6.47 3.15 2.75
N VAL A 14 5.33 2.47 2.70
CA VAL A 14 4.28 2.62 3.72
C VAL A 14 3.82 1.28 4.29
N HIS A 15 3.33 1.30 5.52
CA HIS A 15 2.70 0.13 6.16
C HIS A 15 1.23 0.45 6.49
N PHE A 16 0.28 -0.02 5.67
CA PHE A 16 -1.15 0.13 6.01
C PHE A 16 -1.64 -0.85 7.08
N ARG A 17 -0.79 -1.82 7.48
CA ARG A 17 -1.17 -2.92 8.38
C ARG A 17 -2.28 -3.78 7.74
N SER A 18 -2.95 -4.61 8.54
CA SER A 18 -4.11 -5.41 8.16
C SER A 18 -5.18 -5.30 9.25
N GLY A 19 -6.41 -5.73 8.94
CA GLY A 19 -7.52 -5.71 9.90
C GLY A 19 -8.12 -4.31 10.12
N PRO A 20 -8.80 -4.08 11.27
CA PRO A 20 -9.67 -2.92 11.48
C PRO A 20 -9.00 -1.55 11.31
N GLY A 21 -7.68 -1.45 11.55
CA GLY A 21 -6.94 -0.19 11.44
C GLY A 21 -6.55 0.19 10.01
N MET A 22 -6.65 -0.73 9.05
CA MET A 22 -6.12 -0.56 7.70
C MET A 22 -6.72 0.65 6.99
N GLU A 23 -8.04 0.84 7.06
CA GLU A 23 -8.71 1.93 6.37
C GLU A 23 -8.21 3.31 6.81
N GLY A 24 -7.94 3.48 8.11
CA GLY A 24 -7.44 4.74 8.66
C GLY A 24 -6.06 5.09 8.13
N TYR A 25 -5.16 4.09 8.04
CA TYR A 25 -3.84 4.30 7.46
C TYR A 25 -3.91 4.63 5.97
N VAL A 26 -4.74 3.90 5.20
CA VAL A 26 -4.91 4.14 3.77
C VAL A 26 -5.44 5.55 3.50
N ARG A 27 -6.52 5.96 4.17
CA ARG A 27 -7.10 7.30 4.00
C ARG A 27 -6.12 8.41 4.36
N ARG A 28 -5.32 8.20 5.41
CA ARG A 28 -4.28 9.18 5.81
C ARG A 28 -3.21 9.34 4.74
N THR A 29 -2.78 8.24 4.12
CA THR A 29 -1.81 8.30 3.00
C THR A 29 -2.44 8.96 1.77
N ALA A 30 -3.67 8.60 1.40
CA ALA A 30 -4.38 9.20 0.27
C ALA A 30 -4.61 10.72 0.40
N ALA A 31 -4.65 11.25 1.63
CA ALA A 31 -4.79 12.68 1.86
C ALA A 31 -3.53 13.50 1.50
N LEU A 32 -2.37 12.84 1.34
CA LEU A 32 -1.07 13.50 1.16
C LEU A 32 -0.32 13.05 -0.10
N PHE A 33 -0.64 11.88 -0.65
CA PHE A 33 0.11 11.24 -1.73
C PHE A 33 -0.80 10.75 -2.85
N ASP A 34 -0.33 10.86 -4.10
CA ASP A 34 -1.03 10.37 -5.29
C ASP A 34 -0.82 8.86 -5.47
N ARG A 35 0.37 8.36 -5.12
CA ARG A 35 0.70 6.93 -5.19
C ARG A 35 1.30 6.43 -3.89
N ALA A 36 1.09 5.13 -3.63
CA ALA A 36 1.66 4.48 -2.46
C ALA A 36 2.16 3.06 -2.78
N LEU A 37 3.33 2.70 -2.24
CA LEU A 37 3.88 1.35 -2.26
C LEU A 37 3.77 0.74 -0.85
N PRO A 38 2.66 0.03 -0.55
CA PRO A 38 2.51 -0.66 0.72
C PRO A 38 3.42 -1.87 0.81
N MET A 39 4.08 -2.01 1.95
CA MET A 39 4.99 -3.11 2.24
C MET A 39 4.24 -4.41 2.55
N PRO A 40 4.76 -5.58 2.10
CA PRO A 40 4.01 -6.84 2.11
C PRO A 40 4.18 -7.64 3.41
N ASN A 41 4.71 -7.01 4.47
CA ASN A 41 5.05 -7.65 5.75
C ASN A 41 3.86 -7.67 6.73
N THR A 42 2.66 -7.97 6.24
CA THR A 42 1.47 -8.25 7.07
C THR A 42 1.61 -9.59 7.79
N LEU A 43 0.63 -9.91 8.64
CA LEU A 43 0.48 -11.21 9.29
C LEU A 43 -0.87 -11.81 8.84
N PRO A 44 -0.88 -12.86 8.00
CA PRO A 44 0.26 -13.48 7.30
C PRO A 44 0.90 -12.55 6.25
N PRO A 45 2.15 -12.79 5.82
CA PRO A 45 2.80 -11.98 4.79
C PRO A 45 2.11 -12.15 3.44
N LEU A 46 2.09 -11.08 2.62
CA LEU A 46 1.56 -11.13 1.26
C LEU A 46 2.60 -11.78 0.34
N ALA A 47 2.53 -13.08 0.10
CA ALA A 47 3.59 -13.83 -0.60
C ALA A 47 3.13 -14.50 -1.92
N ASP A 48 1.87 -14.31 -2.30
CA ASP A 48 1.28 -14.84 -3.53
C ASP A 48 0.39 -13.78 -4.20
N ALA A 49 -0.01 -14.03 -5.44
CA ALA A 49 -0.81 -13.08 -6.21
C ALA A 49 -2.19 -12.83 -5.58
N ASP A 50 -2.83 -13.86 -5.03
CA ASP A 50 -4.19 -13.77 -4.51
C ASP A 50 -4.26 -12.90 -3.24
N SER A 51 -3.32 -13.10 -2.32
CA SER A 51 -3.17 -12.29 -1.10
C SER A 51 -2.87 -10.83 -1.42
N VAL A 52 -1.98 -10.56 -2.37
CA VAL A 52 -1.65 -9.20 -2.84
C VAL A 52 -2.88 -8.53 -3.47
N LEU A 53 -3.63 -9.24 -4.32
CA LEU A 53 -4.83 -8.70 -4.97
C LEU A 53 -5.96 -8.47 -3.96
N ALA A 54 -6.14 -9.37 -2.98
CA ALA A 54 -7.12 -9.19 -1.91
C ALA A 54 -6.79 -7.97 -1.04
N TYR A 55 -5.52 -7.81 -0.68
CA TYR A 55 -5.02 -6.65 0.04
C TYR A 55 -5.23 -5.35 -0.74
N ALA A 56 -4.92 -5.34 -2.04
CA ALA A 56 -5.13 -4.19 -2.91
C ALA A 56 -6.62 -3.80 -3.00
N ARG A 57 -7.53 -4.79 -3.08
CA ARG A 57 -8.97 -4.54 -3.07
C ARG A 57 -9.43 -3.88 -1.77
N ALA A 58 -8.96 -4.37 -0.62
CA ALA A 58 -9.27 -3.78 0.68
C ALA A 58 -8.76 -2.33 0.79
N ALA A 59 -7.54 -2.05 0.30
CA ALA A 59 -7.00 -0.69 0.29
C ALA A 59 -7.80 0.24 -0.64
N ARG A 60 -8.13 -0.19 -1.85
CA ARG A 60 -8.94 0.60 -2.80
C ARG A 60 -10.35 0.88 -2.28
N ALA A 61 -10.93 -0.01 -1.49
CA ALA A 61 -12.23 0.24 -0.86
C ALA A 61 -12.17 1.42 0.14
N ALA A 62 -11.01 1.65 0.77
CA ALA A 62 -10.80 2.75 1.70
C ALA A 62 -10.43 4.08 1.02
N ALA A 63 -9.70 4.02 -0.10
CA ALA A 63 -9.33 5.17 -0.94
C ALA A 63 -9.25 4.79 -2.43
N PRO A 64 -10.33 5.01 -3.21
CA PRO A 64 -10.39 4.61 -4.62
C PRO A 64 -9.39 5.33 -5.53
N ASP A 65 -9.06 6.58 -5.21
CA ASP A 65 -8.22 7.45 -6.04
C ASP A 65 -6.71 7.29 -5.78
N LEU A 66 -6.33 6.61 -4.68
CA LEU A 66 -4.93 6.35 -4.37
C LEU A 66 -4.37 5.27 -5.31
N ALA A 67 -3.38 5.62 -6.12
CA ALA A 67 -2.75 4.67 -7.03
C ALA A 67 -1.75 3.77 -6.28
N LEU A 68 -2.08 2.48 -6.18
CA LEU A 68 -1.26 1.50 -5.47
C LEU A 68 -0.19 0.89 -6.36
N VAL A 69 1.07 0.93 -5.91
CA VAL A 69 2.19 0.15 -6.44
C VAL A 69 2.33 -1.10 -5.59
N LEU A 70 1.97 -2.25 -6.16
CA LEU A 70 1.88 -3.50 -5.38
C LEU A 70 3.25 -4.14 -5.18
N SER A 71 3.43 -4.77 -4.03
CA SER A 71 4.63 -5.53 -3.67
C SER A 71 4.23 -6.88 -3.06
N PHE A 72 5.15 -7.84 -3.07
CA PHE A 72 5.00 -9.13 -2.42
C PHE A 72 6.25 -9.46 -1.61
N LYS A 73 6.06 -10.24 -0.55
CA LYS A 73 7.09 -10.70 0.36
C LYS A 73 7.82 -11.87 -0.28
N LEU A 74 9.14 -11.73 -0.46
CA LEU A 74 9.99 -12.85 -0.79
C LEU A 74 10.08 -13.78 0.42
N LEU A 75 9.71 -15.05 0.22
CA LEU A 75 9.86 -16.13 1.19
C LEU A 75 10.92 -17.12 0.72
N PRO A 76 11.62 -17.81 1.64
CA PRO A 76 12.50 -18.92 1.28
C PRO A 76 11.75 -19.98 0.46
N GLY A 77 12.39 -20.50 -0.59
CA GLY A 77 11.84 -21.58 -1.41
C GLY A 77 10.87 -21.16 -2.52
N MET A 78 10.59 -19.86 -2.70
CA MET A 78 9.85 -19.38 -3.88
C MET A 78 10.65 -19.66 -5.17
N SER A 79 10.06 -20.40 -6.10
CA SER A 79 10.61 -20.59 -7.46
C SER A 79 9.89 -19.68 -8.45
N GLY A 80 10.64 -18.97 -9.29
CA GLY A 80 10.09 -18.10 -10.34
C GLY A 80 9.64 -18.83 -11.60
N ARG A 81 9.09 -20.05 -11.47
CA ARG A 81 8.55 -20.82 -12.60
C ARG A 81 7.03 -20.83 -12.58
#